data_AF-A0A5Q4EH76-F1
#
_entry.id   AF-A0A5Q4EH76-F1
#
_cell.length_a   1.000
_cell.length_b   1.000
_cell.length_c   1.000
_cell.angle_alpha   90.00
_cell.angle_beta   90.00
_cell.angle_gamma   90.00
#
_symmetry.space_group_name_H-M   'P 1'
#
loop_
_entity.id
_entity.type
_entity.pdbx_description
1 polymer ?
#
loop_
_entity_poly.entity_id
_entity_poly.type
_entity_poly.pdbx_seq_one_letter_code
_entity_poly.pdbx_strand_id
1 'polypeptide(L)'
;MSEKKQTPENKKFDSALKVNKGVERLPVINEKAIRAMQARKSNELSVDDYVKGIAQGNRTMLSRAITLVESSLPAHYEKAQQIIEKCIPLSSRSLRIGITGVPGVGKSTFIEAFGMHLIEKGHKIAVLAVDPSSEISKGSILGDKTRMELLSTHEHAFIRPSPSAGSLGGVARKTREIIILCEAAGYDRILVETVGVGQSETAVHSMVDFFLLLMLAGAGDELQGIKRGIMEMCDGMVINKADGDNLIKAQNARVQYQNALHLFPPPASGWPPAVEICSSLKKTGIDTVNDMINAFFAHVNQSGFFLKKRKSQQKHQMYESIQQYLSDHFYLHPGVVDKTPATLRLIEENKLTPYQAAQILLDTYFNDIKR
;
A
#
# COMPACT_ATOMS: atom_id res chain seq x y z
N MET A 1 99.77 -13.48 -27.14
CA MET A 1 99.18 -14.71 -26.57
C MET A 1 97.71 -14.42 -26.35
N SER A 2 96.84 -14.95 -27.22
CA SER A 2 96.07 -16.19 -27.00
C SER A 2 94.98 -15.97 -25.94
N GLU A 3 93.71 -16.29 -26.08
CA GLU A 3 92.91 -16.86 -27.17
C GLU A 3 91.44 -16.75 -26.72
N LYS A 4 90.54 -16.81 -27.70
CA LYS A 4 89.07 -16.86 -27.63
C LYS A 4 88.48 -17.69 -26.47
N LYS A 5 87.30 -17.26 -25.98
CA LYS A 5 86.15 -18.18 -25.81
C LYS A 5 84.82 -17.47 -26.09
N GLN A 6 83.99 -18.19 -26.85
CA GLN A 6 82.80 -17.78 -27.58
C GLN A 6 81.55 -17.62 -26.69
N THR A 7 80.65 -16.75 -27.18
CA THR A 7 79.23 -16.54 -26.84
C THR A 7 78.36 -17.81 -26.86
N PRO A 8 77.13 -17.71 -26.30
CA PRO A 8 75.96 -18.04 -27.11
C PRO A 8 74.93 -16.89 -27.18
N GLU A 9 74.67 -16.49 -28.43
CA GLU A 9 73.39 -16.13 -29.05
C GLU A 9 72.33 -15.39 -28.21
N ASN A 10 72.31 -14.06 -28.34
CA ASN A 10 71.13 -13.25 -28.06
C ASN A 10 70.18 -13.32 -29.27
N LYS A 11 69.18 -14.21 -29.22
CA LYS A 11 68.08 -14.25 -30.21
C LYS A 11 67.31 -12.92 -30.16
N LYS A 12 67.39 -12.13 -31.25
CA LYS A 12 66.50 -11.00 -31.50
C LYS A 12 65.08 -11.54 -31.75
N PHE A 13 64.13 -11.17 -30.90
CA PHE A 13 62.71 -11.30 -31.20
C PHE A 13 62.24 -10.02 -31.87
N ASP A 14 61.79 -10.11 -33.12
CA ASP A 14 61.04 -9.04 -33.77
C ASP A 14 59.71 -8.86 -33.03
N SER A 15 59.51 -7.73 -32.36
CA SER A 15 58.25 -7.44 -31.69
C SER A 15 57.17 -7.16 -32.74
N ALA A 16 56.15 -8.00 -32.83
CA ALA A 16 55.00 -7.86 -33.72
C ALA A 16 53.99 -6.77 -33.29
N LEU A 17 54.43 -5.74 -32.55
CA LEU A 17 53.55 -4.70 -32.00
C LEU A 17 53.66 -3.41 -32.79
N LYS A 18 52.64 -3.12 -33.60
CA LYS A 18 52.40 -1.80 -34.21
C LYS A 18 51.77 -0.87 -33.17
N VAL A 19 52.47 0.21 -32.82
CA VAL A 19 51.91 1.30 -32.00
C VAL A 19 51.05 2.19 -32.89
N ASN A 20 49.74 2.18 -32.70
CA ASN A 20 48.82 3.10 -33.36
C ASN A 20 48.85 4.48 -32.68
N LYS A 21 48.73 5.56 -33.46
CA LYS A 21 48.60 6.93 -32.92
C LYS A 21 47.37 7.00 -31.99
N GLY A 22 47.57 7.56 -30.79
CA GLY A 22 46.52 7.71 -29.79
C GLY A 22 45.32 8.49 -30.33
N VAL A 23 44.12 8.00 -30.05
CA VAL A 23 42.85 8.66 -30.39
C VAL A 23 42.70 9.90 -29.49
N GLU A 24 42.28 11.03 -30.07
CA GLU A 24 41.94 12.23 -29.30
C GLU A 24 40.97 11.88 -28.17
N ARG A 25 41.24 12.40 -26.96
CA ARG A 25 40.35 12.22 -25.81
C ARG A 25 39.00 12.83 -26.16
N LEU A 26 37.99 11.97 -26.32
CA LEU A 26 36.61 12.39 -26.43
C LEU A 26 36.26 13.27 -25.20
N PRO A 27 35.50 14.35 -25.39
CA PRO A 27 35.12 15.24 -24.29
C PRO A 27 34.46 14.43 -23.18
N VAL A 28 34.90 14.67 -21.94
CA VAL A 28 34.39 14.00 -20.72
C VAL A 28 32.89 14.28 -20.53
N ILE A 29 32.37 15.30 -21.20
CA ILE A 29 31.00 15.78 -21.09
C ILE A 29 30.28 15.60 -22.43
N ASN A 30 29.22 14.81 -22.42
CA ASN A 30 28.33 14.67 -23.57
C ASN A 30 27.30 15.80 -23.58
N GLU A 31 27.57 16.85 -24.35
CA GLU A 31 26.69 18.03 -24.48
C GLU A 31 25.29 17.67 -24.98
N LYS A 32 25.14 16.62 -25.80
CA LYS A 32 23.81 16.14 -26.24
C LYS A 32 23.04 15.53 -25.07
N ALA A 33 23.71 14.81 -24.17
CA ALA A 33 23.09 14.28 -22.96
C ALA A 33 22.67 15.40 -21.99
N ILE A 34 23.49 16.44 -21.86
CA ILE A 34 23.15 17.63 -21.06
C ILE A 34 21.94 18.37 -21.65
N ARG A 35 21.93 18.62 -22.97
CA ARG A 35 20.78 19.26 -23.64
C ARG A 35 19.51 18.40 -23.54
N ALA A 36 19.63 17.08 -23.65
CA ALA A 36 18.49 16.16 -23.44
C ALA A 36 17.99 16.16 -21.99
N MET A 37 18.89 16.26 -20.99
CA MET A 37 18.52 16.44 -19.59
C MET A 37 17.86 17.78 -19.32
N GLN A 38 18.37 18.86 -19.91
CA GLN A 38 17.79 20.21 -19.78
C GLN A 38 16.42 20.31 -20.47
N ALA A 39 16.26 19.71 -21.66
CA ALA A 39 14.97 19.61 -22.33
C ALA A 39 13.97 18.70 -21.58
N ARG A 40 14.44 17.68 -20.85
CA ARG A 40 13.61 16.92 -19.90
C ARG A 40 13.19 17.76 -18.70
N LYS A 41 14.07 18.64 -18.22
CA LYS A 41 13.79 19.57 -17.11
C LYS A 41 12.78 20.65 -17.51
N SER A 42 12.75 21.09 -18.76
CA SER A 42 11.73 22.00 -19.28
C SER A 42 10.37 21.34 -19.55
N ASN A 43 10.29 20.01 -19.48
CA ASN A 43 9.07 19.21 -19.66
C ASN A 43 8.54 18.68 -18.31
N GLU A 44 8.94 19.29 -17.21
CA GLU A 44 8.47 18.91 -15.89
C GLU A 44 6.99 19.30 -15.75
N LEU A 45 6.12 18.29 -15.62
CA LEU A 45 4.69 18.49 -15.48
C LEU A 45 4.39 19.41 -14.29
N SER A 46 3.56 20.42 -14.51
CA SER A 46 3.05 21.26 -13.43
C SER A 46 2.03 20.49 -12.59
N VAL A 47 1.74 20.99 -11.38
CA VAL A 47 0.66 20.45 -10.54
C VAL A 47 -0.67 20.46 -11.29
N ASP A 48 -0.97 21.51 -12.06
CA ASP A 48 -2.22 21.63 -12.79
C ASP A 48 -2.34 20.61 -13.93
N ASP A 49 -1.22 20.25 -14.58
CA ASP A 49 -1.20 19.19 -15.59
C ASP A 49 -1.59 17.83 -14.99
N TYR A 50 -1.08 17.53 -13.79
CA TYR A 50 -1.45 16.33 -13.06
C TYR A 50 -2.95 16.33 -12.73
N VAL A 51 -3.43 17.41 -12.10
CA VAL A 51 -4.84 17.52 -11.66
C VAL A 51 -5.79 17.41 -12.85
N LYS A 52 -5.51 18.12 -13.95
CA LYS A 52 -6.31 18.06 -15.18
C LYS A 52 -6.32 16.66 -15.78
N GLY A 53 -5.16 16.01 -15.86
CA GLY A 53 -5.05 14.65 -16.38
C GLY A 53 -5.81 13.63 -15.52
N ILE A 54 -5.68 13.73 -14.19
CA ILE A 54 -6.41 12.89 -13.23
C ILE A 54 -7.90 13.07 -13.40
N ALA A 55 -8.40 14.32 -13.39
CA ALA A 55 -9.83 14.63 -13.55
C ALA A 55 -10.43 14.09 -14.86
N GLN A 56 -9.61 13.95 -15.91
CA GLN A 56 -10.00 13.37 -17.20
C GLN A 56 -9.90 11.83 -17.24
N GLY A 57 -9.55 11.18 -16.12
CA GLY A 57 -9.40 9.74 -16.03
C GLY A 57 -8.11 9.19 -16.67
N ASN A 58 -7.09 10.03 -16.88
CA ASN A 58 -5.83 9.59 -17.50
C ASN A 58 -5.04 8.69 -16.55
N ARG A 59 -5.03 7.37 -16.83
CA ARG A 59 -4.34 6.34 -16.03
C ARG A 59 -2.84 6.60 -15.87
N THR A 60 -2.18 7.18 -16.88
CA THR A 60 -0.76 7.52 -16.81
C THR A 60 -0.50 8.68 -15.86
N MET A 61 -1.33 9.72 -15.89
CA MET A 61 -1.21 10.85 -14.96
C MET A 61 -1.49 10.42 -13.53
N LEU A 62 -2.52 9.60 -13.31
CA LEU A 62 -2.79 8.98 -12.01
C LEU A 62 -1.59 8.18 -11.50
N SER A 63 -1.03 7.28 -12.31
CA SER A 63 0.13 6.47 -11.93
C SER A 63 1.36 7.31 -11.59
N ARG A 64 1.60 8.39 -12.34
CA ARG A 64 2.73 9.31 -12.07
C ARG A 64 2.50 10.11 -10.79
N ALA A 65 1.28 10.55 -10.50
CA ALA A 65 0.96 11.23 -9.24
C ALA A 65 1.11 10.29 -8.03
N ILE A 66 0.63 9.05 -8.15
CA ILE A 66 0.83 8.02 -7.12
C ILE A 66 2.34 7.77 -6.89
N THR A 67 3.14 7.78 -7.96
CA THR A 67 4.61 7.64 -7.82
C THR A 67 5.23 8.79 -7.01
N LEU A 68 4.69 10.02 -7.12
CA LEU A 68 5.13 11.15 -6.30
C LEU A 68 4.75 10.96 -4.83
N VAL A 69 3.51 10.53 -4.56
CA VAL A 69 3.02 10.19 -3.21
C VAL A 69 3.88 9.13 -2.54
N GLU A 70 4.29 8.12 -3.31
CA GLU A 70 5.09 7.03 -2.79
C GLU A 70 6.59 7.36 -2.67
N SER A 71 7.05 8.48 -3.20
CA SER A 71 8.46 8.84 -3.16
C SER A 71 8.93 9.23 -1.76
N SER A 72 10.19 8.94 -1.44
CA SER A 72 10.86 9.41 -0.22
C SER A 72 11.58 10.76 -0.39
N LEU A 73 11.56 11.34 -1.60
CA LEU A 73 12.24 12.61 -1.88
C LEU A 73 11.41 13.80 -1.36
N PRO A 74 11.97 14.72 -0.56
CA PRO A 74 11.22 15.85 0.01
C PRO A 74 10.54 16.75 -1.05
N ALA A 75 11.19 16.99 -2.19
CA ALA A 75 10.60 17.80 -3.26
C ALA A 75 9.36 17.14 -3.90
N HIS A 76 9.32 15.81 -3.96
CA HIS A 76 8.14 15.09 -4.46
C HIS A 76 6.98 15.15 -3.49
N TYR A 77 7.28 15.15 -2.18
CA TYR A 77 6.28 15.25 -1.14
C TYR A 77 5.46 16.55 -1.25
N GLU A 78 6.13 17.70 -1.34
CA GLU A 78 5.45 19.00 -1.44
C GLU A 78 4.53 19.06 -2.68
N LYS A 79 5.06 18.62 -3.83
CA LYS A 79 4.30 18.56 -5.07
C LYS A 79 3.11 17.60 -4.99
N ALA A 80 3.29 16.43 -4.37
CA ALA A 80 2.22 15.45 -4.16
C ALA A 80 1.10 16.03 -3.29
N GLN A 81 1.43 16.72 -2.19
CA GLN A 81 0.43 17.36 -1.33
C GLN A 81 -0.37 18.43 -2.07
N GLN A 82 0.27 19.27 -2.89
CA GLN A 82 -0.43 20.25 -3.72
C GLN A 82 -1.39 19.60 -4.74
N ILE A 83 -0.99 18.47 -5.34
CA ILE A 83 -1.85 17.70 -6.24
C ILE A 83 -3.06 17.15 -5.48
N ILE A 84 -2.83 16.50 -4.32
CA ILE A 84 -3.89 15.93 -3.49
C ILE A 84 -4.88 17.01 -3.07
N GLU A 85 -4.41 18.15 -2.57
CA GLU A 85 -5.24 19.28 -2.14
C GLU A 85 -6.20 19.74 -3.25
N LYS A 86 -5.68 19.91 -4.47
CA LYS A 86 -6.50 20.26 -5.64
C LYS A 86 -7.42 19.14 -6.11
N CYS A 87 -7.13 17.88 -5.79
CA CYS A 87 -7.98 16.74 -6.08
C CYS A 87 -9.10 16.51 -5.04
N ILE A 88 -8.97 17.01 -3.80
CA ILE A 88 -9.99 16.84 -2.74
C ILE A 88 -11.40 17.28 -3.20
N PRO A 89 -11.60 18.46 -3.83
CA PRO A 89 -12.92 18.89 -4.30
C PRO A 89 -13.48 18.01 -5.43
N LEU A 90 -12.60 17.32 -6.16
CA LEU A 90 -12.95 16.43 -7.29
C LEU A 90 -13.25 15.00 -6.82
N SER A 91 -12.84 14.65 -5.60
CA SER A 91 -13.00 13.33 -4.98
C SER A 91 -14.50 13.00 -4.87
N SER A 92 -15.00 12.15 -5.77
CA SER A 92 -16.38 11.69 -5.72
C SER A 92 -16.64 10.80 -4.49
N ARG A 93 -17.91 10.64 -4.08
CA ARG A 93 -18.30 9.72 -3.00
C ARG A 93 -18.26 8.27 -3.49
N SER A 94 -17.05 7.74 -3.74
CA SER A 94 -16.86 6.31 -4.03
C SER A 94 -17.36 5.43 -2.88
N LEU A 95 -17.56 4.14 -3.12
CA LEU A 95 -17.74 3.16 -2.07
C LEU A 95 -16.40 2.48 -1.78
N ARG A 96 -15.91 2.60 -0.55
CA ARG A 96 -14.62 2.05 -0.12
C ARG A 96 -14.87 0.75 0.63
N ILE A 97 -14.33 -0.35 0.12
CA ILE A 97 -14.55 -1.70 0.61
C ILE A 97 -13.20 -2.29 1.01
N GLY A 98 -13.01 -2.56 2.30
CA GLY A 98 -11.85 -3.30 2.80
C GLY A 98 -12.10 -4.79 2.69
N ILE A 99 -11.11 -5.55 2.23
CA ILE A 99 -11.22 -7.00 2.06
C ILE A 99 -10.05 -7.65 2.78
N THR A 100 -10.38 -8.49 3.76
CA THR A 100 -9.40 -9.28 4.51
C THR A 100 -9.80 -10.75 4.55
N GLY A 101 -8.88 -11.59 4.97
CA GLY A 101 -9.12 -13.02 5.15
C GLY A 101 -7.81 -13.79 5.31
N VAL A 102 -7.90 -14.99 5.86
CA VAL A 102 -6.73 -15.85 6.10
C VAL A 102 -6.01 -16.22 4.79
N PRO A 103 -4.69 -16.47 4.83
CA PRO A 103 -3.96 -16.97 3.67
C PRO A 103 -4.65 -18.21 3.06
N GLY A 104 -4.79 -18.25 1.74
CA GLY A 104 -5.41 -19.38 1.03
C GLY A 104 -6.95 -19.36 0.97
N VAL A 105 -7.62 -18.38 1.58
CA VAL A 105 -9.09 -18.21 1.50
C VAL A 105 -9.60 -17.93 0.08
N GLY A 106 -8.71 -17.57 -0.85
CA GLY A 106 -9.06 -17.22 -2.23
C GLY A 106 -9.35 -15.72 -2.42
N LYS A 107 -8.74 -14.85 -1.60
CA LYS A 107 -8.97 -13.40 -1.62
C LYS A 107 -8.70 -12.74 -2.97
N SER A 108 -7.55 -12.99 -3.60
CA SER A 108 -7.24 -12.39 -4.90
C SER A 108 -8.19 -12.89 -6.01
N THR A 109 -8.56 -14.18 -5.98
CA THR A 109 -9.59 -14.74 -6.89
C THR A 109 -10.96 -14.12 -6.64
N PHE A 110 -11.32 -13.86 -5.38
CA PHE A 110 -12.55 -13.16 -5.03
C PHE A 110 -12.55 -11.72 -5.56
N ILE A 111 -11.46 -10.97 -5.34
CA ILE A 111 -11.33 -9.57 -5.80
C ILE A 111 -11.43 -9.50 -7.33
N GLU A 112 -10.81 -10.44 -8.05
CA GLU A 112 -10.94 -10.51 -9.51
C GLU A 112 -12.40 -10.79 -9.93
N ALA A 113 -13.04 -11.82 -9.37
CA ALA A 113 -14.41 -12.17 -9.72
C ALA A 113 -15.41 -11.06 -9.38
N PHE A 114 -15.30 -10.48 -8.18
CA PHE A 114 -16.14 -9.39 -7.71
C PHE A 114 -15.89 -8.10 -8.48
N GLY A 115 -14.62 -7.76 -8.75
CA GLY A 115 -14.24 -6.60 -9.55
C GLY A 115 -14.80 -6.68 -10.98
N MET A 116 -14.68 -7.83 -11.63
CA MET A 116 -15.27 -8.04 -12.97
C MET A 116 -16.80 -7.92 -12.93
N HIS A 117 -17.47 -8.48 -11.91
CA HIS A 117 -18.90 -8.32 -11.73
C HIS A 117 -19.32 -6.84 -11.59
N LEU A 118 -18.58 -6.05 -10.82
CA LEU A 118 -18.84 -4.61 -10.68
C LEU A 118 -18.66 -3.84 -11.99
N ILE A 119 -17.63 -4.20 -12.77
CA ILE A 119 -17.38 -3.63 -14.10
C ILE A 119 -18.53 -3.95 -15.06
N GLU A 120 -19.03 -5.19 -15.06
CA GLU A 120 -20.20 -5.59 -15.85
C GLU A 120 -21.46 -4.78 -15.49
N LYS A 121 -21.54 -4.27 -14.25
CA LYS A 121 -22.58 -3.34 -13.79
C LYS A 121 -22.30 -1.86 -14.10
N GLY A 122 -21.21 -1.57 -14.81
CA GLY A 122 -20.85 -0.21 -15.26
C GLY A 122 -19.96 0.58 -14.29
N HIS A 123 -19.40 -0.04 -13.25
CA HIS A 123 -18.54 0.64 -12.29
C HIS A 123 -17.07 0.74 -12.75
N LYS A 124 -16.38 1.78 -12.28
CA LYS A 124 -14.92 1.92 -12.39
C LYS A 124 -14.28 1.57 -11.06
N ILE A 125 -13.41 0.57 -11.07
CA ILE A 125 -12.86 -0.01 -9.85
C ILE A 125 -11.38 0.34 -9.67
N ALA A 126 -10.97 0.66 -8.46
CA ALA A 126 -9.55 0.69 -8.07
C ALA A 126 -9.30 -0.36 -6.99
N VAL A 127 -8.22 -1.14 -7.12
CA VAL A 127 -7.77 -2.13 -6.14
C VAL A 127 -6.44 -1.68 -5.57
N LEU A 128 -6.39 -1.46 -4.26
CA LEU A 128 -5.22 -0.97 -3.53
C LEU A 128 -4.81 -2.01 -2.48
N ALA A 129 -3.59 -2.50 -2.54
CA ALA A 129 -3.08 -3.41 -1.53
C ALA A 129 -2.42 -2.66 -0.35
N VAL A 130 -2.51 -3.24 0.85
CA VAL A 130 -1.83 -2.77 2.06
C VAL A 130 -1.07 -3.94 2.67
N ASP A 131 0.26 -3.89 2.57
CA ASP A 131 1.19 -4.91 3.06
C ASP A 131 2.22 -4.29 4.02
N PRO A 132 2.19 -4.60 5.34
CA PRO A 132 3.21 -4.13 6.27
C PRO A 132 4.60 -4.73 5.99
N SER A 133 4.69 -5.89 5.34
CA SER A 133 5.98 -6.51 5.00
C SER A 133 6.70 -5.83 3.84
N SER A 134 6.03 -4.87 3.18
CA SER A 134 6.62 -4.03 2.12
C SER A 134 7.84 -3.21 2.58
N GLU A 135 8.01 -3.03 3.90
CA GLU A 135 9.23 -2.51 4.54
C GLU A 135 10.50 -3.26 4.11
N ILE A 136 10.43 -4.60 4.15
CA ILE A 136 11.58 -5.47 3.90
C ILE A 136 11.80 -5.62 2.39
N SER A 137 10.73 -5.74 1.62
CA SER A 137 10.80 -5.97 0.17
C SER A 137 11.03 -4.69 -0.65
N LYS A 138 10.99 -3.51 -0.02
CA LYS A 138 11.00 -2.19 -0.68
C LYS A 138 9.86 -2.03 -1.69
N GLY A 139 8.73 -2.70 -1.42
CA GLY A 139 7.52 -2.75 -2.24
C GLY A 139 7.55 -3.79 -3.36
N SER A 140 6.36 -4.27 -3.71
CA SER A 140 6.15 -5.28 -4.74
C SER A 140 5.88 -4.61 -6.09
N ILE A 141 6.81 -4.70 -7.03
CA ILE A 141 6.63 -4.13 -8.38
C ILE A 141 5.65 -4.99 -9.22
N LEU A 142 5.61 -6.31 -8.99
CA LEU A 142 4.93 -7.28 -9.87
C LEU A 142 4.02 -8.30 -9.17
N GLY A 143 4.22 -8.57 -7.87
CA GLY A 143 3.68 -9.78 -7.22
C GLY A 143 2.15 -9.83 -7.05
N ASP A 144 1.49 -8.67 -6.94
CA ASP A 144 0.03 -8.61 -6.79
C ASP A 144 -0.71 -8.52 -8.13
N LYS A 145 -0.06 -8.00 -9.18
CA LYS A 145 -0.66 -7.88 -10.52
C LYS A 145 -0.84 -9.23 -11.21
N THR A 146 0.03 -10.20 -10.94
CA THR A 146 -0.05 -11.54 -11.55
C THR A 146 -1.15 -12.42 -10.97
N ARG A 147 -1.76 -12.02 -9.84
CA ARG A 147 -2.84 -12.78 -9.19
C ARG A 147 -4.25 -12.40 -9.66
N MET A 148 -4.38 -11.33 -10.44
CA MET A 148 -5.63 -10.79 -10.96
C MET A 148 -5.47 -10.46 -12.45
N GLU A 149 -5.29 -11.51 -13.26
CA GLU A 149 -4.96 -11.42 -14.70
C GLU A 149 -6.00 -10.63 -15.49
N LEU A 150 -7.29 -10.95 -15.34
CA LEU A 150 -8.38 -10.32 -16.07
C LEU A 150 -8.53 -8.86 -15.63
N LEU A 151 -8.52 -8.64 -14.32
CA LEU A 151 -8.73 -7.31 -13.75
C LEU A 151 -7.59 -6.36 -14.08
N SER A 152 -6.35 -6.86 -14.13
CA SER A 152 -5.16 -6.05 -14.38
C SER A 152 -5.11 -5.41 -15.78
N THR A 153 -5.77 -6.05 -16.75
CA THR A 153 -5.80 -5.60 -18.15
C THR A 153 -7.06 -4.81 -18.50
N HIS A 154 -8.10 -4.87 -17.66
CA HIS A 154 -9.36 -4.17 -17.91
C HIS A 154 -9.20 -2.64 -17.88
N GLU A 155 -9.85 -1.94 -18.80
CA GLU A 155 -9.75 -0.48 -18.93
C GLU A 155 -10.43 0.30 -17.80
N HIS A 156 -11.51 -0.26 -17.24
CA HIS A 156 -12.22 0.26 -16.07
C HIS A 156 -11.66 -0.18 -14.71
N ALA A 157 -10.53 -0.87 -14.70
CA ALA A 157 -9.85 -1.29 -13.47
C ALA A 157 -8.50 -0.59 -13.30
N PHE A 158 -8.14 -0.26 -12.06
CA PHE A 158 -6.80 0.21 -11.71
C PHE A 158 -6.26 -0.55 -10.51
N ILE A 159 -5.14 -1.23 -10.67
CA ILE A 159 -4.54 -2.04 -9.60
C ILE A 159 -3.22 -1.40 -9.17
N ARG A 160 -3.11 -1.10 -7.87
CA ARG A 160 -1.89 -0.60 -7.25
C ARG A 160 -1.45 -1.58 -6.14
N PRO A 161 -0.26 -2.20 -6.30
CA PRO A 161 0.38 -2.96 -5.21
C PRO A 161 0.65 -2.09 -3.99
N SER A 162 0.96 -2.72 -2.86
CA SER A 162 1.26 -1.97 -1.63
C SER A 162 2.42 -0.98 -1.83
N PRO A 163 2.25 0.29 -1.42
CA PRO A 163 3.32 1.28 -1.42
C PRO A 163 4.57 0.79 -0.68
N SER A 164 5.74 1.16 -1.20
CA SER A 164 6.99 1.04 -0.45
C SER A 164 7.11 2.20 0.54
N ALA A 165 6.95 1.96 1.84
CA ALA A 165 7.43 2.92 2.85
C ALA A 165 7.25 2.44 4.28
N GLY A 166 8.38 2.28 4.98
CA GLY A 166 8.51 2.40 6.43
C GLY A 166 7.41 1.71 7.23
N SER A 167 7.18 2.16 8.46
CA SER A 167 6.17 1.60 9.35
C SER A 167 4.80 1.41 8.66
N LEU A 168 3.98 0.47 9.14
CA LEU A 168 2.58 0.31 8.73
C LEU A 168 1.81 1.64 8.63
N GLY A 169 2.12 2.62 9.48
CA GLY A 169 1.54 3.98 9.42
C GLY A 169 1.85 4.72 8.12
N GLY A 170 3.08 4.61 7.61
CA GLY A 170 3.51 5.22 6.34
C GLY A 170 2.79 4.61 5.13
N VAL A 171 2.67 3.28 5.09
CA VAL A 171 1.89 2.57 4.05
C VAL A 171 0.43 3.02 4.09
N ALA A 172 -0.20 2.98 5.26
CA ALA A 172 -1.61 3.32 5.42
C ALA A 172 -1.90 4.78 5.04
N ARG A 173 -0.99 5.71 5.36
CA ARG A 173 -1.10 7.11 4.95
C ARG A 173 -1.11 7.23 3.42
N LYS A 174 -0.11 6.67 2.75
CA LYS A 174 0.01 6.73 1.28
C LYS A 174 -1.22 6.12 0.60
N THR A 175 -1.71 4.99 1.10
CA THR A 175 -2.94 4.38 0.55
C THR A 175 -4.13 5.34 0.63
N ARG A 176 -4.32 6.06 1.74
CA ARG A 176 -5.42 7.06 1.85
C ARG A 176 -5.27 8.21 0.87
N GLU A 177 -4.05 8.70 0.65
CA GLU A 177 -3.78 9.72 -0.37
C GLU A 177 -4.07 9.19 -1.78
N ILE A 178 -3.71 7.94 -2.06
CA ILE A 178 -4.02 7.27 -3.33
C ILE A 178 -5.54 7.10 -3.53
N ILE A 179 -6.31 6.79 -2.48
CA ILE A 179 -7.78 6.73 -2.55
C ILE A 179 -8.34 8.06 -3.08
N ILE A 180 -7.86 9.21 -2.60
CA ILE A 180 -8.30 10.53 -3.06
C ILE A 180 -7.99 10.72 -4.56
N LEU A 181 -6.80 10.33 -5.00
CA LEU A 181 -6.42 10.43 -6.41
C LEU A 181 -7.27 9.53 -7.30
N CYS A 182 -7.60 8.31 -6.85
CA CYS A 182 -8.51 7.42 -7.56
C CYS A 182 -9.94 7.99 -7.62
N GLU A 183 -10.46 8.51 -6.52
CA GLU A 183 -11.78 9.15 -6.49
C GLU A 183 -11.86 10.36 -7.44
N ALA A 184 -10.81 11.19 -7.47
CA ALA A 184 -10.69 12.32 -8.41
C ALA A 184 -10.54 11.88 -9.87
N ALA A 185 -10.02 10.67 -10.12
CA ALA A 185 -9.96 10.06 -11.45
C ALA A 185 -11.28 9.39 -11.89
N GLY A 186 -12.32 9.46 -11.07
CA GLY A 186 -13.65 8.93 -11.36
C GLY A 186 -13.81 7.43 -11.09
N TYR A 187 -12.94 6.83 -10.26
CA TYR A 187 -13.19 5.48 -9.73
C TYR A 187 -14.23 5.57 -8.61
N ASP A 188 -15.34 4.85 -8.75
CA ASP A 188 -16.48 4.90 -7.84
C ASP A 188 -16.57 3.68 -6.92
N ARG A 189 -15.71 2.67 -7.14
CA ARG A 189 -15.52 1.51 -6.24
C ARG A 189 -14.05 1.37 -5.91
N ILE A 190 -13.71 1.49 -4.63
CA ILE A 190 -12.33 1.37 -4.15
C ILE A 190 -12.23 0.14 -3.26
N LEU A 191 -11.54 -0.89 -3.74
CA LEU A 191 -11.28 -2.11 -2.99
C LEU A 191 -9.89 -1.99 -2.33
N VAL A 192 -9.83 -2.15 -1.02
CA VAL A 192 -8.58 -2.11 -0.25
C VAL A 192 -8.32 -3.48 0.34
N GLU A 193 -7.27 -4.14 -0.14
CA GLU A 193 -6.92 -5.51 0.25
C GLU A 193 -5.82 -5.51 1.32
N THR A 194 -6.00 -6.30 2.38
CA THR A 194 -4.89 -6.62 3.30
C THR A 194 -4.01 -7.72 2.68
N VAL A 195 -2.69 -7.56 2.75
CA VAL A 195 -1.74 -8.60 2.33
C VAL A 195 -0.97 -9.09 3.57
N GLY A 196 -0.84 -10.41 3.69
CA GLY A 196 -0.01 -11.06 4.71
C GLY A 196 -0.68 -11.30 6.07
N VAL A 197 0.15 -11.65 7.05
CA VAL A 197 -0.22 -11.85 8.46
C VAL A 197 0.24 -10.62 9.26
N GLY A 198 -0.66 -9.90 9.93
CA GLY A 198 -0.29 -8.62 10.55
C GLY A 198 -1.37 -7.94 11.40
N GLN A 199 -1.22 -6.61 11.54
CA GLN A 199 -2.18 -5.66 12.12
C GLN A 199 -2.71 -4.69 11.05
N SER A 200 -2.55 -5.02 9.76
CA SER A 200 -2.99 -4.17 8.65
C SER A 200 -4.52 -4.07 8.56
N GLU A 201 -5.26 -4.99 9.18
CA GLU A 201 -6.71 -5.01 9.24
C GLU A 201 -7.27 -3.75 9.89
N THR A 202 -6.68 -3.30 11.00
CA THR A 202 -7.12 -2.09 11.70
C THR A 202 -6.88 -0.84 10.85
N ALA A 203 -5.73 -0.79 10.17
CA ALA A 203 -5.38 0.30 9.27
C ALA A 203 -6.33 0.35 8.06
N VAL A 204 -6.64 -0.80 7.45
CA VAL A 204 -7.60 -0.87 6.35
C VAL A 204 -9.01 -0.51 6.81
N HIS A 205 -9.46 -1.04 7.95
CA HIS A 205 -10.78 -0.72 8.51
C HIS A 205 -10.97 0.81 8.74
N SER A 206 -9.93 1.52 9.16
CA SER A 206 -10.01 2.97 9.40
C SER A 206 -10.03 3.83 8.13
N MET A 207 -9.86 3.26 6.94
CA MET A 207 -9.92 3.99 5.66
C MET A 207 -11.07 3.59 4.72
N VAL A 208 -11.86 2.59 5.10
CA VAL A 208 -12.97 2.07 4.28
C VAL A 208 -14.33 2.29 4.92
N ASP A 209 -15.38 2.18 4.12
CA ASP A 209 -16.76 2.33 4.59
C ASP A 209 -17.37 0.99 4.99
N PHE A 210 -17.02 -0.07 4.27
CA PHE A 210 -17.47 -1.45 4.51
C PHE A 210 -16.25 -2.36 4.64
N PHE A 211 -16.19 -3.19 5.69
CA PHE A 211 -15.08 -4.13 5.91
C PHE A 211 -15.56 -5.58 5.79
N LEU A 212 -15.12 -6.25 4.73
CA LEU A 212 -15.50 -7.61 4.36
C LEU A 212 -14.45 -8.63 4.82
N LEU A 213 -14.90 -9.63 5.57
CA LEU A 213 -14.08 -10.77 5.99
C LEU A 213 -14.39 -12.00 5.14
N LEU A 214 -13.38 -12.51 4.43
CA LEU A 214 -13.46 -13.78 3.73
C LEU A 214 -13.03 -14.94 4.64
N MET A 215 -13.80 -16.03 4.61
CA MET A 215 -13.60 -17.23 5.42
C MET A 215 -13.73 -18.52 4.58
N LEU A 216 -13.25 -19.65 5.10
CA LEU A 216 -13.47 -20.98 4.52
C LEU A 216 -14.45 -21.79 5.39
N ALA A 217 -15.15 -22.73 4.75
CA ALA A 217 -15.93 -23.73 5.45
C ALA A 217 -15.01 -24.74 6.16
N GLY A 218 -15.38 -25.21 7.35
CA GLY A 218 -14.58 -26.19 8.10
C GLY A 218 -13.41 -25.58 8.89
N ALA A 219 -13.28 -24.27 8.90
CA ALA A 219 -12.40 -23.47 9.76
C ALA A 219 -12.81 -23.49 11.25
N GLY A 220 -13.47 -24.56 11.73
CA GLY A 220 -14.17 -24.62 13.02
C GLY A 220 -13.27 -24.39 14.25
N ASP A 221 -12.02 -24.83 14.19
CA ASP A 221 -10.98 -24.51 15.20
C ASP A 221 -10.28 -23.16 14.92
N GLU A 222 -10.40 -22.61 13.70
CA GLU A 222 -9.81 -21.32 13.33
C GLU A 222 -10.64 -20.14 13.85
N LEU A 223 -11.79 -20.36 14.49
CA LEU A 223 -12.47 -19.31 15.25
C LEU A 223 -11.58 -18.79 16.40
N GLN A 224 -10.64 -19.62 16.89
CA GLN A 224 -9.53 -19.18 17.76
C GLN A 224 -8.40 -18.45 17.01
N GLY A 225 -8.24 -18.71 15.71
CA GLY A 225 -7.24 -18.07 14.83
C GLY A 225 -7.68 -16.72 14.28
N ILE A 226 -8.98 -16.50 14.10
CA ILE A 226 -9.54 -15.17 13.85
C ILE A 226 -9.47 -14.42 15.17
N LYS A 227 -8.53 -13.48 15.26
CA LYS A 227 -8.46 -12.57 16.40
C LYS A 227 -9.85 -11.98 16.63
N ARG A 228 -10.39 -12.11 17.85
CA ARG A 228 -11.68 -11.53 18.26
C ARG A 228 -11.90 -10.09 17.73
N GLY A 229 -10.84 -9.29 17.68
CA GLY A 229 -10.90 -7.93 17.13
C GLY A 229 -11.25 -7.82 15.64
N ILE A 230 -10.92 -8.79 14.79
CA ILE A 230 -11.26 -8.74 13.34
C ILE A 230 -12.75 -8.98 13.13
N MET A 231 -13.36 -9.93 13.87
CA MET A 231 -14.81 -10.17 13.81
C MET A 231 -15.61 -8.97 14.29
N GLU A 232 -15.12 -8.28 15.33
CA GLU A 232 -15.75 -7.05 15.84
C GLU A 232 -15.71 -5.88 14.84
N MET A 233 -14.78 -5.91 13.87
CA MET A 233 -14.63 -4.87 12.84
C MET A 233 -15.39 -5.17 11.53
N CYS A 234 -15.86 -6.40 11.30
CA CYS A 234 -16.45 -6.74 10.01
C CYS A 234 -17.90 -6.25 9.87
N ASP A 235 -18.18 -5.57 8.77
CA ASP A 235 -19.54 -5.17 8.39
C ASP A 235 -20.27 -6.31 7.65
N GLY A 236 -19.51 -7.28 7.11
CA GLY A 236 -20.05 -8.51 6.52
C GLY A 236 -18.99 -9.60 6.36
N MET A 237 -19.46 -10.84 6.23
CA MET A 237 -18.61 -12.02 6.10
C MET A 237 -19.02 -12.86 4.90
N VAL A 238 -18.06 -13.47 4.22
CA VAL A 238 -18.32 -14.37 3.10
C VAL A 238 -17.56 -15.67 3.27
N ILE A 239 -18.28 -16.79 3.25
CA ILE A 239 -17.69 -18.12 3.23
C ILE A 239 -17.42 -18.49 1.76
N ASN A 240 -16.15 -18.41 1.38
CA ASN A 240 -15.71 -18.67 0.01
C ASN A 240 -15.51 -20.17 -0.25
N LYS A 241 -15.29 -20.53 -1.52
CA LYS A 241 -15.14 -21.91 -2.01
C LYS A 241 -16.39 -22.77 -1.74
N ALA A 242 -17.57 -22.15 -1.80
CA ALA A 242 -18.85 -22.85 -1.70
C ALA A 242 -19.21 -23.53 -3.03
N ASP A 243 -18.45 -24.56 -3.40
CA ASP A 243 -18.63 -25.35 -4.62
C ASP A 243 -18.43 -26.85 -4.36
N GLY A 244 -18.99 -27.68 -5.26
CA GLY A 244 -18.91 -29.14 -5.17
C GLY A 244 -19.32 -29.68 -3.80
N ASP A 245 -18.50 -30.58 -3.25
CA ASP A 245 -18.71 -31.21 -1.95
C ASP A 245 -18.59 -30.23 -0.77
N ASN A 246 -18.05 -29.03 -1.00
CA ASN A 246 -17.89 -28.02 0.04
C ASN A 246 -19.13 -27.14 0.22
N LEU A 247 -20.09 -27.18 -0.70
CA LEU A 247 -21.29 -26.34 -0.65
C LEU A 247 -22.09 -26.53 0.65
N ILE A 248 -22.33 -27.78 1.05
CA ILE A 248 -23.07 -28.11 2.28
C ILE A 248 -22.31 -27.61 3.51
N LYS A 249 -20.99 -27.78 3.54
CA LYS A 249 -20.14 -27.29 4.65
C LYS A 249 -20.18 -25.77 4.74
N ALA A 250 -20.15 -25.07 3.61
CA ALA A 250 -20.23 -23.62 3.55
C ALA A 250 -21.60 -23.09 4.02
N GLN A 251 -22.69 -23.76 3.65
CA GLN A 251 -24.03 -23.43 4.14
C GLN A 251 -24.14 -23.59 5.67
N ASN A 252 -23.61 -24.68 6.22
CA ASN A 252 -23.58 -24.91 7.66
C ASN A 252 -22.73 -23.85 8.38
N ALA A 253 -21.54 -23.53 7.85
CA ALA A 253 -20.67 -22.50 8.38
C ALA A 253 -21.35 -21.12 8.37
N ARG A 254 -22.05 -20.76 7.27
CA ARG A 254 -22.80 -19.51 7.15
C ARG A 254 -23.80 -19.35 8.30
N VAL A 255 -24.61 -20.38 8.58
CA VAL A 255 -25.58 -20.37 9.67
C VAL A 255 -24.89 -20.25 11.03
N GLN A 256 -23.80 -20.99 11.24
CA GLN A 256 -23.04 -20.95 12.48
C GLN A 256 -22.47 -19.56 12.76
N TYR A 257 -21.81 -18.95 11.77
CA TYR A 257 -21.23 -17.62 11.90
C TYR A 257 -22.29 -16.54 12.04
N GLN A 258 -23.40 -16.64 11.29
CA GLN A 258 -24.53 -15.73 11.44
C GLN A 258 -25.03 -15.72 12.89
N ASN A 259 -25.26 -16.90 13.47
CA ASN A 259 -25.69 -17.03 14.87
C ASN A 259 -24.66 -16.50 15.86
N ALA A 260 -23.38 -16.78 15.64
CA ALA A 260 -22.31 -16.31 16.52
C ALA A 260 -22.18 -14.79 16.50
N LEU A 261 -22.29 -14.15 15.33
CA LEU A 261 -22.22 -12.70 15.20
C LEU A 261 -23.37 -11.98 15.92
N HIS A 262 -24.54 -12.60 16.04
CA HIS A 262 -25.65 -12.07 16.84
C HIS A 262 -25.38 -12.03 18.35
N LEU A 263 -24.34 -12.72 18.83
CA LEU A 263 -23.93 -12.68 20.25
C LEU A 263 -23.06 -11.46 20.57
N PHE A 264 -22.53 -10.76 19.56
CA PHE A 264 -21.76 -9.54 19.75
C PHE A 264 -22.67 -8.33 19.95
N PRO A 265 -22.19 -7.27 20.62
CA PRO A 265 -22.92 -6.01 20.70
C PRO A 265 -23.27 -5.46 19.32
N PRO A 266 -24.46 -4.86 19.12
CA PRO A 266 -24.80 -4.22 17.86
C PRO A 266 -23.77 -3.18 17.44
N PRO A 267 -23.37 -3.11 16.16
CA PRO A 267 -22.42 -2.11 15.70
C PRO A 267 -23.04 -0.72 15.75
N ALA A 268 -22.20 0.32 15.84
CA ALA A 268 -22.66 1.71 15.87
C ALA A 268 -23.43 2.15 14.61
N SER A 269 -23.29 1.41 13.51
CA SER A 269 -24.08 1.58 12.28
C SER A 269 -25.53 1.10 12.42
N GLY A 270 -25.82 0.25 13.42
CA GLY A 270 -27.08 -0.49 13.53
C GLY A 270 -27.27 -1.55 12.44
N TRP A 271 -26.24 -1.83 11.63
CA TRP A 271 -26.29 -2.86 10.60
C TRP A 271 -26.33 -4.24 11.25
N PRO A 272 -27.28 -5.13 10.89
CA PRO A 272 -27.30 -6.48 11.43
C PRO A 272 -26.11 -7.29 10.90
N PRO A 273 -25.67 -8.33 11.64
CA PRO A 273 -24.74 -9.31 11.11
C PRO A 273 -25.20 -9.85 9.74
N ALA A 274 -24.28 -9.95 8.79
CA ALA A 274 -24.57 -10.47 7.45
C ALA A 274 -23.47 -11.44 7.02
N VAL A 275 -23.87 -12.69 6.76
CA VAL A 275 -22.98 -13.76 6.29
C VAL A 275 -23.52 -14.38 5.02
N GLU A 276 -22.74 -14.30 3.95
CA GLU A 276 -23.06 -14.90 2.65
C GLU A 276 -22.08 -16.02 2.28
N ILE A 277 -22.40 -16.77 1.23
CA ILE A 277 -21.53 -17.81 0.66
C ILE A 277 -21.24 -17.48 -0.81
N CYS A 278 -20.04 -17.80 -1.28
CA CYS A 278 -19.74 -17.70 -2.71
C CYS A 278 -18.72 -18.74 -3.16
N SER A 279 -18.67 -18.99 -4.47
CA SER A 279 -17.48 -19.55 -5.10
C SER A 279 -16.87 -18.51 -6.03
N SER A 280 -15.72 -17.98 -5.65
CA SER A 280 -14.96 -17.06 -6.50
C SER A 280 -14.53 -17.72 -7.81
N LEU A 281 -14.19 -19.01 -7.77
CA LEU A 281 -13.73 -19.77 -8.93
C LEU A 281 -14.88 -20.06 -9.91
N LYS A 282 -16.07 -20.42 -9.41
CA LYS A 282 -17.25 -20.69 -10.22
C LYS A 282 -18.09 -19.44 -10.50
N LYS A 283 -17.72 -18.30 -9.91
CA LYS A 283 -18.43 -17.01 -9.98
C LYS A 283 -19.88 -17.09 -9.51
N THR A 284 -20.18 -17.96 -8.53
CA THR A 284 -21.52 -18.11 -7.95
C THR A 284 -21.62 -17.36 -6.61
N GLY A 285 -22.76 -16.71 -6.36
CA GLY A 285 -23.02 -15.95 -5.13
C GLY A 285 -22.30 -14.59 -5.06
N ILE A 286 -21.56 -14.20 -6.10
CA ILE A 286 -20.87 -12.90 -6.17
C ILE A 286 -21.87 -11.74 -6.23
N ASP A 287 -22.98 -11.95 -6.93
CA ASP A 287 -24.14 -11.06 -6.98
C ASP A 287 -24.80 -10.90 -5.61
N THR A 288 -24.99 -12.00 -4.88
CA THR A 288 -25.53 -11.97 -3.51
C THR A 288 -24.63 -11.17 -2.55
N VAL A 289 -23.30 -11.31 -2.68
CA VAL A 289 -22.34 -10.50 -1.92
C VAL A 289 -22.44 -9.02 -2.29
N ASN A 290 -22.61 -8.70 -3.59
CA ASN A 290 -22.83 -7.32 -4.04
C ASN A 290 -24.13 -6.75 -3.45
N ASP A 291 -25.21 -7.52 -3.41
CA ASP A 291 -26.49 -7.11 -2.85
C ASP A 291 -26.40 -6.84 -1.34
N MET A 292 -25.68 -7.68 -0.59
CA MET A 292 -25.37 -7.44 0.82
C MET A 292 -24.64 -6.10 1.03
N ILE A 293 -23.61 -5.82 0.21
CA ILE A 293 -22.85 -4.57 0.28
C ILE A 293 -23.75 -3.37 -0.06
N ASN A 294 -24.58 -3.47 -1.10
CA ASN A 294 -25.50 -2.41 -1.49
C ASN A 294 -26.55 -2.14 -0.39
N ALA A 295 -27.07 -3.20 0.24
CA ALA A 295 -28.00 -3.10 1.35
C ALA A 295 -27.37 -2.40 2.57
N PHE A 296 -26.11 -2.70 2.89
CA PHE A 296 -25.35 -1.99 3.91
C PHE A 296 -25.28 -0.49 3.59
N PHE A 297 -24.89 -0.14 2.37
CA PHE A 297 -24.76 1.26 1.97
C PHE A 297 -26.10 2.00 1.99
N ALA A 298 -27.20 1.36 1.60
CA ALA A 298 -28.53 1.94 1.75
C ALA A 298 -28.84 2.23 3.23
N HIS A 299 -28.60 1.27 4.13
CA HIS A 299 -28.82 1.40 5.58
C HIS A 299 -28.00 2.53 6.22
N VAL A 300 -26.69 2.59 5.94
CA VAL A 300 -25.82 3.62 6.55
C VAL A 300 -26.01 5.01 5.94
N ASN A 301 -26.51 5.11 4.71
CA ASN A 301 -26.90 6.40 4.12
C ASN A 301 -28.21 6.91 4.73
N GLN A 302 -29.21 6.04 4.89
CA GLN A 302 -30.51 6.40 5.49
C GLN A 302 -30.36 6.86 6.95
N SER A 303 -29.50 6.20 7.72
CA SER A 303 -29.21 6.59 9.11
C SER A 303 -28.25 7.77 9.25
N GLY A 304 -27.67 8.27 8.15
CA GLY A 304 -26.63 9.32 8.17
C GLY A 304 -25.28 8.84 8.72
N PHE A 305 -25.15 7.55 9.08
CA PHE A 305 -23.94 6.98 9.64
C PHE A 305 -22.76 7.03 8.66
N PHE A 306 -23.00 6.89 7.35
CA PHE A 306 -21.96 6.91 6.31
C PHE A 306 -21.05 8.15 6.40
N LEU A 307 -21.65 9.35 6.40
CA LEU A 307 -20.91 10.60 6.50
C LEU A 307 -20.30 10.81 7.89
N LYS A 308 -20.97 10.33 8.94
CA LYS A 308 -20.46 10.37 10.31
C LYS A 308 -19.18 9.53 10.46
N LYS A 309 -19.17 8.30 9.91
CA LYS A 309 -18.01 7.39 9.90
C LYS A 309 -16.82 8.06 9.20
N ARG A 310 -17.01 8.57 7.98
CA ARG A 310 -15.95 9.27 7.22
C ARG A 310 -15.39 10.50 7.94
N LYS A 311 -16.26 11.34 8.53
CA LYS A 311 -15.79 12.50 9.34
C LYS A 311 -14.99 12.07 10.56
N SER A 312 -15.39 10.98 11.22
CA SER A 312 -14.65 10.42 12.36
C SER A 312 -13.29 9.89 11.93
N GLN A 313 -13.22 9.17 10.81
CA GLN A 313 -11.97 8.67 10.22
C GLN A 313 -11.04 9.85 9.90
N GLN A 314 -11.52 10.91 9.25
CA GLN A 314 -10.71 12.10 8.96
C GLN A 314 -10.13 12.75 10.23
N LYS A 315 -10.90 12.86 11.31
CA LYS A 315 -10.41 13.37 12.60
C LYS A 315 -9.34 12.46 13.19
N HIS A 316 -9.58 11.15 13.19
CA HIS A 316 -8.61 10.18 13.67
C HIS A 316 -7.29 10.26 12.89
N GLN A 317 -7.38 10.41 11.57
CA GLN A 317 -6.20 10.58 10.70
C GLN A 317 -5.38 11.82 11.01
N MET A 318 -6.02 12.93 11.37
CA MET A 318 -5.30 14.13 11.79
C MET A 318 -4.42 13.83 13.02
N TYR A 319 -4.97 13.15 14.02
CA TYR A 319 -4.21 12.78 15.22
C TYR A 319 -3.08 11.78 14.92
N GLU A 320 -3.34 10.75 14.11
CA GLU A 320 -2.30 9.80 13.68
C GLU A 320 -1.17 10.51 12.93
N SER A 321 -1.51 11.49 12.07
CA SER A 321 -0.52 12.25 11.29
C SER A 321 0.35 13.13 12.19
N ILE A 322 -0.24 13.76 13.21
CA ILE A 322 0.52 14.53 14.21
C ILE A 322 1.50 13.61 14.95
N GLN A 323 1.03 12.45 15.42
CA GLN A 323 1.88 11.50 16.15
C GLN A 323 3.03 11.00 15.28
N GLN A 324 2.76 10.65 14.02
CA GLN A 324 3.80 10.22 13.08
C GLN A 324 4.81 11.34 12.80
N TYR A 325 4.34 12.57 12.55
CA TYR A 325 5.21 13.70 12.30
C TYR A 325 6.12 14.01 13.49
N LEU A 326 5.57 14.03 14.71
CA LEU A 326 6.36 14.25 15.93
C LEU A 326 7.39 13.14 16.14
N SER A 327 7.00 11.88 15.89
CA SER A 327 7.90 10.73 15.97
C SER A 327 9.06 10.86 14.95
N ASP A 328 8.74 11.12 13.69
CA ASP A 328 9.75 11.25 12.62
C ASP A 328 10.67 12.44 12.90
N HIS A 329 10.12 13.59 13.30
CA HIS A 329 10.91 14.76 13.65
C HIS A 329 11.85 14.49 14.83
N PHE A 330 11.40 13.73 15.83
CA PHE A 330 12.24 13.32 16.96
C PHE A 330 13.37 12.38 16.55
N TYR A 331 13.07 11.28 15.86
CA TYR A 331 14.08 10.27 15.51
C TYR A 331 15.05 10.71 14.43
N LEU A 332 14.67 11.68 13.59
CA LEU A 332 15.55 12.28 12.57
C LEU A 332 16.33 13.49 13.08
N HIS A 333 16.07 13.95 14.31
CA HIS A 333 16.76 15.10 14.87
C HIS A 333 18.26 14.80 15.08
N PRO A 334 19.20 15.60 14.52
CA PRO A 334 20.63 15.31 14.57
C PRO A 334 21.15 15.03 16.00
N GLY A 335 20.77 15.87 16.97
CA GLY A 335 21.17 15.67 18.36
C GLY A 335 20.63 14.39 19.02
N VAL A 336 19.48 13.88 18.56
CA VAL A 336 18.92 12.60 19.03
C VAL A 336 19.66 11.45 18.37
N VAL A 337 19.86 11.52 17.05
CA VAL A 337 20.61 10.52 16.26
C VAL A 337 22.03 10.33 16.84
N ASP A 338 22.73 11.41 17.12
CA ASP A 338 24.11 11.38 17.63
C ASP A 338 24.18 10.78 19.04
N LYS A 339 23.20 11.05 19.89
CA LYS A 339 23.21 10.64 21.31
C LYS A 339 22.67 9.22 21.54
N THR A 340 21.80 8.73 20.65
CA THR A 340 21.14 7.42 20.78
C THR A 340 22.10 6.25 21.00
N PRO A 341 23.21 6.08 20.22
CA PRO A 341 24.11 4.94 20.41
C PRO A 341 24.83 4.90 21.77
N ALA A 342 25.10 6.06 22.37
CA ALA A 342 25.69 6.14 23.70
C ALA A 342 24.65 5.80 24.77
N THR A 343 23.42 6.31 24.63
CA THR A 343 22.33 6.03 25.56
C THR A 343 21.91 4.56 25.55
N LEU A 344 21.85 3.91 24.38
CA LEU A 344 21.54 2.47 24.27
C LEU A 344 22.58 1.60 24.99
N ARG A 345 23.88 1.89 24.84
CA ARG A 345 24.95 1.18 25.56
C ARG A 345 24.79 1.27 27.08
N LEU A 346 24.35 2.42 27.60
CA LEU A 346 24.10 2.58 29.04
C LEU A 346 22.91 1.73 29.53
N ILE A 347 21.92 1.43 28.67
CA ILE A 347 20.84 0.48 28.99
C ILE A 347 21.40 -0.94 29.02
N GLU A 348 22.16 -1.34 28.00
CA GLU A 348 22.76 -2.68 27.90
C GLU A 348 23.70 -3.00 29.07
N GLU A 349 24.44 -1.99 29.55
CA GLU A 349 25.31 -2.08 30.72
C GLU A 349 24.56 -1.95 32.06
N ASN A 350 23.22 -1.87 32.05
CA ASN A 350 22.36 -1.65 33.23
C ASN A 350 22.69 -0.39 34.04
N LYS A 351 23.28 0.63 33.39
CA LYS A 351 23.61 1.93 34.01
C LYS A 351 22.45 2.93 33.94
N LEU A 352 21.51 2.73 33.03
CA LEU A 352 20.28 3.51 32.90
C LEU A 352 19.07 2.60 32.72
N THR A 353 17.94 3.02 33.27
CA THR A 353 16.65 2.43 32.91
C THR A 353 16.19 2.93 31.53
N PRO A 354 15.35 2.17 30.80
CA PRO A 354 14.76 2.63 29.55
C PRO A 354 14.03 3.98 29.67
N TYR A 355 13.38 4.25 30.81
CA TYR A 355 12.68 5.50 31.07
C TYR A 355 13.64 6.70 31.23
N GLN A 356 14.75 6.52 31.95
CA GLN A 356 15.78 7.56 32.09
C GLN A 356 16.48 7.84 30.76
N ALA A 357 16.80 6.78 30.01
CA ALA A 357 17.34 6.89 28.66
C ALA A 357 16.41 7.69 27.73
N ALA A 358 15.11 7.39 27.74
CA ALA A 358 14.12 8.14 26.98
C ALA A 358 14.08 9.63 27.39
N GLN A 359 14.11 9.93 28.70
CA GLN A 359 14.12 11.32 29.19
C GLN A 359 15.37 12.07 28.69
N ILE A 360 16.55 11.45 28.71
CA ILE A 360 17.78 12.09 28.21
C ILE A 360 17.67 12.46 26.73
N LEU A 361 17.10 11.58 25.90
CA LEU A 361 16.91 11.86 24.47
C LEU A 361 15.84 12.93 24.24
N LEU A 362 14.74 12.90 25.00
CA LEU A 362 13.70 13.94 24.99
C LEU A 362 14.24 15.32 25.40
N ASP A 363 15.02 15.39 26.47
CA ASP A 363 15.63 16.63 26.93
C ASP A 363 16.61 17.20 25.87
N THR A 364 17.39 16.33 25.23
CA THR A 364 18.26 16.74 24.11
C THR A 364 17.45 17.33 22.96
N TYR A 365 16.36 16.67 22.56
CA TYR A 365 15.47 17.15 21.50
C TYR A 365 14.83 18.51 21.84
N PHE A 366 14.25 18.65 23.04
CA PHE A 366 13.56 19.88 23.43
C PHE A 366 14.50 21.07 23.66
N ASN A 367 15.75 20.83 24.08
CA ASN A 367 16.73 21.89 24.28
C ASN A 367 17.24 22.47 22.95
N ASP A 368 17.36 21.65 21.90
CA ASP A 368 17.82 22.10 20.59
C ASP A 368 16.72 22.85 19.81
N ILE A 369 15.45 22.45 19.97
CA ILE A 369 14.31 23.11 19.28
C ILE A 369 13.91 24.46 19.92
N LYS A 370 14.24 24.66 21.20
CA LYS A 370 13.97 25.94 21.91
C LYS A 370 15.00 27.04 21.61
N ARG A 371 16.07 26.72 20.89
CA ARG A 371 17.05 27.68 20.37
C ARG A 371 16.69 28.07 18.95
#